data_AF-A0A919CXB9-F1
#
_entry.id   AF-A0A919CXB9-F1
#
_cell.length_a   1.000
_cell.length_b   1.000
_cell.length_c   1.000
_cell.angle_alpha   90.00
_cell.angle_beta   90.00
_cell.angle_gamma   90.00
#
_symmetry.space_group_name_H-M   'P 1'
#
loop_
_entity.id
_entity.type
_entity.pdbx_description
1 polymer ?
#
loop_
_entity_poly.entity_id
_entity_poly.type
_entity_poly.pdbx_seq_one_letter_code
_entity_poly.pdbx_strand_id
1 'polypeptide(L)'
;MTGTAGRHGRDRRSVRTSHTPAEGPKGTIVSDITLSELGELLLECVGAPEEGMAFEGENALDTPFLEFGYDSLALLQVTSVINRKYGIVLDDDAVAEAETPRMLLQMAATAPRAGAVR
;
A
#
# COMPACT_ATOMS: atom_id res chain seq x y z
N MET A 1 -20.16 30.96 -53.31
CA MET A 1 -21.15 30.50 -52.32
C MET A 1 -20.64 29.19 -51.74
N THR A 2 -20.70 29.04 -50.40
CA THR A 2 -20.43 27.84 -49.57
C THR A 2 -19.02 27.24 -49.69
N GLY A 3 -18.10 27.29 -48.73
CA GLY A 3 -18.28 27.15 -47.28
C GLY A 3 -18.33 25.66 -46.91
N THR A 4 -17.24 25.13 -46.33
CA THR A 4 -17.27 24.07 -45.29
C THR A 4 -15.84 23.85 -44.79
N ALA A 5 -15.64 24.23 -43.54
CA ALA A 5 -14.49 23.90 -42.73
C ALA A 5 -14.61 22.46 -42.22
N GLY A 6 -13.48 21.75 -42.14
CA GLY A 6 -13.38 20.45 -41.50
C GLY A 6 -11.99 20.27 -40.92
N ARG A 7 -11.80 20.75 -39.69
CA ARG A 7 -10.56 20.61 -38.90
C ARG A 7 -10.18 19.13 -38.79
N HIS A 8 -9.02 18.76 -39.32
CA HIS A 8 -8.42 17.46 -39.04
C HIS A 8 -7.87 17.42 -37.62
N GLY A 9 -8.19 16.32 -36.93
CA GLY A 9 -8.08 16.14 -35.49
C GLY A 9 -6.67 16.27 -34.92
N ARG A 10 -6.62 16.77 -33.69
CA ARG A 10 -5.44 16.74 -32.82
C ARG A 10 -5.21 15.31 -32.36
N ASP A 11 -4.08 14.70 -32.76
CA ASP A 11 -3.55 13.44 -32.21
C ASP A 11 -3.16 13.68 -30.74
N ARG A 12 -4.12 13.46 -29.83
CA ARG A 12 -3.81 13.29 -28.41
C ARG A 12 -3.52 11.80 -28.21
N ARG A 13 -2.26 11.43 -28.39
CA ARG A 13 -1.71 10.14 -28.00
C ARG A 13 -1.71 10.05 -26.47
N SER A 14 -2.89 9.80 -25.89
CA SER A 14 -3.03 9.33 -24.52
C SER A 14 -2.41 7.94 -24.45
N VAL A 15 -1.17 7.88 -23.97
CA VAL A 15 -0.66 6.72 -23.25
C VAL A 15 -1.56 6.51 -22.03
N ARG A 16 -2.64 5.77 -22.25
CA ARG A 16 -3.37 5.11 -21.19
C ARG A 16 -2.57 3.86 -20.91
N THR A 17 -1.66 3.93 -19.95
CA THR A 17 -1.17 2.73 -19.29
C THR A 17 -2.39 2.06 -18.66
N SER A 18 -2.91 1.07 -19.35
CA SER A 18 -3.83 0.10 -18.80
C SER A 18 -3.07 -0.64 -17.70
N HIS A 19 -3.23 -0.18 -16.45
CA HIS A 19 -2.95 -1.01 -15.30
C HIS A 19 -4.09 -2.02 -15.21
N THR A 20 -3.92 -3.13 -15.93
CA THR A 20 -4.70 -4.34 -15.75
C THR A 20 -4.37 -4.85 -14.35
N PRO A 21 -5.35 -4.99 -13.41
CA PRO A 21 -5.05 -5.67 -12.16
C PRO A 21 -4.78 -7.14 -12.51
N ALA A 22 -3.50 -7.53 -12.45
CA ALA A 22 -3.11 -8.92 -12.58
C ALA A 22 -3.59 -9.64 -11.31
N GLU A 23 -4.64 -10.44 -11.44
CA GLU A 23 -5.03 -11.42 -10.42
C GLU A 23 -3.97 -12.55 -10.40
N GLY A 24 -2.84 -12.27 -9.76
CA GLY A 24 -1.84 -13.26 -9.31
C GLY A 24 -2.21 -13.84 -7.95
N PRO A 25 -1.49 -14.86 -7.45
CA PRO A 25 -1.85 -15.60 -6.23
C PRO A 25 -2.06 -14.61 -5.09
N LYS A 26 -3.31 -14.50 -4.66
CA LYS A 26 -3.82 -13.57 -3.66
C LYS A 26 -3.01 -13.77 -2.38
N GLY A 27 -2.07 -12.84 -2.14
CA GLY A 27 -1.17 -12.85 -1.00
C GLY A 27 -1.95 -13.20 0.27
N THR A 28 -1.41 -14.11 1.06
CA THR A 28 -2.05 -14.70 2.24
C THR A 28 -2.79 -13.63 3.05
N ILE A 29 -4.12 -13.66 2.98
CA ILE A 29 -4.98 -12.73 3.72
C ILE A 29 -4.87 -13.06 5.20
N VAL A 30 -4.14 -12.24 5.94
CA VAL A 30 -4.16 -12.27 7.41
C VAL A 30 -5.01 -11.12 7.99
N SER A 31 -5.53 -10.23 7.13
CA SER A 31 -6.42 -9.09 7.44
C SER A 31 -7.10 -8.55 6.18
N ASP A 32 -7.97 -7.52 6.33
CA ASP A 32 -8.49 -6.70 5.22
C ASP A 32 -7.35 -6.02 4.42
N ILE A 33 -6.19 -5.87 5.05
CA ILE A 33 -4.93 -5.41 4.44
C ILE A 33 -4.12 -6.63 3.98
N THR A 34 -3.65 -6.61 2.74
CA THR A 34 -2.76 -7.63 2.19
C THR A 34 -1.30 -7.18 2.29
N LEU A 35 -0.35 -8.12 2.14
CA LEU A 35 1.08 -7.79 2.09
C LEU A 35 1.41 -6.83 0.93
N SER A 36 0.82 -7.06 -0.25
CA SER A 36 1.02 -6.21 -1.41
C SER A 36 0.51 -4.79 -1.16
N GLU A 37 -0.70 -4.65 -0.60
CA GLU A 37 -1.25 -3.34 -0.24
C GLU A 37 -0.38 -2.62 0.80
N LEU A 38 0.16 -3.35 1.78
CA LEU A 38 1.09 -2.77 2.75
C LEU A 38 2.37 -2.27 2.06
N GLY A 39 2.93 -3.05 1.13
CA GLY A 39 4.09 -2.66 0.34
C GLY A 39 3.83 -1.41 -0.51
N GLU A 40 2.66 -1.34 -1.16
CA GLU A 40 2.24 -0.15 -1.91
C GLU A 40 2.11 1.07 -1.01
N LEU A 41 1.47 0.93 0.16
CA LEU A 41 1.32 2.04 1.10
C LEU A 41 2.68 2.53 1.64
N LEU A 42 3.62 1.63 1.93
CA LEU A 42 4.98 1.99 2.34
C LEU A 42 5.72 2.73 1.21
N LEU A 43 5.61 2.23 -0.03
CA LEU A 43 6.20 2.87 -1.20
C LEU A 43 5.62 4.27 -1.45
N GLU A 44 4.30 4.43 -1.31
CA GLU A 44 3.62 5.71 -1.51
C GLU A 44 3.91 6.73 -0.39
N CYS A 45 3.99 6.28 0.86
CA CYS A 45 4.13 7.17 2.03
C CYS A 45 5.59 7.50 2.36
N VAL A 46 6.48 6.52 2.22
CA VAL A 46 7.87 6.58 2.70
C VAL A 46 8.85 6.60 1.53
N GLY A 47 8.55 5.84 0.48
CA GLY A 47 9.40 5.69 -0.70
C GLY A 47 9.94 4.27 -0.86
N ALA A 48 10.70 4.08 -1.94
CA ALA A 48 11.25 2.78 -2.27
C ALA A 48 12.34 2.37 -1.26
N PRO A 49 12.34 1.10 -0.84
CA PRO A 49 13.45 0.52 -0.10
C PRO A 49 14.69 0.38 -1.01
N GLU A 50 15.78 -0.16 -0.47
CA GLU A 50 16.96 -0.49 -1.29
C GLU A 50 16.58 -1.31 -2.54
N GLU A 51 17.33 -1.09 -3.62
CA GLU A 51 17.00 -1.53 -4.97
C GLU A 51 16.78 -3.06 -5.03
N GLY A 52 15.54 -3.50 -5.28
CA GLY A 52 15.22 -4.92 -5.53
C GLY A 52 14.54 -5.68 -4.39
N MET A 53 14.25 -5.03 -3.26
CA MET A 53 13.50 -5.67 -2.16
C MET A 53 11.99 -5.44 -2.34
N ALA A 54 11.29 -6.46 -2.86
CA ALA A 54 9.83 -6.43 -3.05
C ALA A 54 9.10 -7.12 -1.89
N PHE A 55 7.98 -6.54 -1.44
CA PHE A 55 7.07 -7.12 -0.46
C PHE A 55 6.20 -8.22 -1.10
N GLU A 56 6.86 -9.25 -1.60
CA GLU A 56 6.21 -10.33 -2.35
C GLU A 56 6.60 -11.71 -1.80
N GLY A 57 5.62 -12.61 -1.78
CA GLY A 57 5.79 -13.99 -1.30
C GLY A 57 5.69 -14.15 0.22
N GLU A 58 5.61 -15.41 0.66
CA GLU A 58 5.42 -15.74 2.08
C GLU A 58 6.63 -15.40 2.95
N ASN A 59 7.85 -15.45 2.40
CA ASN A 59 9.07 -15.13 3.15
C ASN A 59 9.09 -13.68 3.63
N ALA A 60 8.56 -12.75 2.83
CA ALA A 60 8.52 -11.34 3.17
C ALA A 60 7.64 -11.04 4.40
N LEU A 61 6.71 -11.94 4.77
CA LEU A 61 5.93 -11.80 6.01
C LEU A 61 6.80 -11.94 7.27
N ASP A 62 7.88 -12.71 7.19
CA ASP A 62 8.78 -13.03 8.30
C ASP A 62 10.10 -12.25 8.25
N THR A 63 10.38 -11.57 7.13
CA THR A 63 11.55 -10.72 7.00
C THR A 63 11.36 -9.42 7.79
N PRO A 64 12.34 -9.00 8.60
CA PRO A 64 12.30 -7.74 9.32
C PRO A 64 12.20 -6.52 8.39
N PHE A 65 11.44 -5.50 8.79
CA PHE A 65 11.32 -4.23 8.07
C PHE A 65 12.68 -3.56 7.82
N LEU A 66 13.61 -3.69 8.76
CA LEU A 66 14.97 -3.17 8.64
C LEU A 66 15.75 -3.81 7.48
N GLU A 67 15.50 -5.09 7.15
CA GLU A 67 16.14 -5.72 5.98
C GLU A 67 15.59 -5.20 4.65
N PHE A 68 14.38 -4.63 4.68
CA PHE A 68 13.83 -3.85 3.58
C PHE A 68 14.23 -2.37 3.67
N GLY A 69 15.04 -1.92 4.64
CA GLY A 69 15.38 -0.50 4.77
C GLY A 69 14.21 0.36 5.28
N TYR A 70 13.22 -0.24 5.94
CA TYR A 70 12.16 0.49 6.64
C TYR A 70 12.41 0.47 8.16
N ASP A 71 12.59 1.67 8.71
CA ASP A 71 12.70 1.88 10.16
C ASP A 71 11.33 2.07 10.82
N SER A 72 11.30 2.11 12.17
CA SER A 72 10.08 2.37 12.94
C SER A 72 9.35 3.67 12.53
N LEU A 73 10.09 4.71 12.14
CA LEU A 73 9.49 5.97 11.65
C LEU A 73 8.73 5.80 10.33
N ALA A 74 9.18 4.90 9.45
CA ALA A 74 8.47 4.55 8.23
C ALA A 74 7.13 3.88 8.57
N LEU A 75 7.16 2.97 9.56
CA LEU A 75 5.98 2.25 10.02
C LEU A 75 4.95 3.20 10.66
N LEU A 76 5.39 4.15 11.49
CA LEU A 76 4.50 5.14 12.10
C LEU A 76 3.84 6.06 11.06
N GLN A 77 4.58 6.46 10.02
CA GLN A 77 4.02 7.28 8.93
C GLN A 77 2.95 6.52 8.16
N VAL A 78 3.19 5.26 7.79
CA VAL A 78 2.19 4.46 7.07
C VAL A 78 0.98 4.10 7.95
N THR A 79 1.18 3.96 9.27
CA THR A 79 0.13 3.66 10.25
C THR A 79 -0.99 4.69 10.22
N SER A 80 -0.64 5.98 10.14
CA SER A 80 -1.63 7.05 10.02
C SER A 80 -2.49 6.92 8.76
N VAL A 81 -1.92 6.44 7.66
CA VAL A 81 -2.65 6.19 6.41
C VAL A 81 -3.51 4.95 6.52
N ILE A 82 -2.99 3.86 7.11
CA ILE A 82 -3.73 2.62 7.36
C ILE A 82 -4.98 2.90 8.21
N ASN A 83 -4.82 3.60 9.34
CA ASN A 83 -5.93 3.95 10.23
C ASN A 83 -7.06 4.67 9.50
N ARG A 84 -6.72 5.61 8.61
CA ARG A 84 -7.69 6.38 7.82
C ARG A 84 -8.31 5.57 6.68
N LYS A 85 -7.50 4.82 5.93
CA LYS A 85 -7.94 4.04 4.74
C LYS A 85 -8.85 2.89 5.15
N TYR A 86 -8.52 2.19 6.23
CA TYR A 86 -9.25 0.99 6.69
C TYR A 86 -10.22 1.29 7.85
N GLY A 87 -10.23 2.53 8.37
CA GLY A 87 -11.12 2.93 9.46
C GLY A 87 -10.87 2.15 10.74
N ILE A 88 -9.60 1.83 11.03
CA ILE A 88 -9.14 1.12 12.21
C ILE A 88 -8.26 2.03 13.09
N VAL A 89 -7.95 1.57 14.30
CA VAL A 89 -7.04 2.26 15.22
C VAL A 89 -5.92 1.30 15.62
N LEU A 90 -4.77 1.47 14.98
CA LEU A 90 -3.49 0.92 15.40
C LEU A 90 -2.86 1.82 16.45
N ASP A 91 -2.29 1.20 17.47
CA ASP A 91 -1.53 1.85 18.53
C ASP A 91 -0.10 2.12 18.05
N ASP A 92 0.35 3.36 18.13
CA ASP A 92 1.64 3.79 17.57
C ASP A 92 2.82 3.12 18.31
N ASP A 93 2.75 2.97 19.63
CA ASP A 93 3.78 2.27 20.41
C ASP A 93 3.86 0.79 20.00
N ALA A 94 2.71 0.12 19.85
CA ALA A 94 2.66 -1.26 19.37
C ALA A 94 3.23 -1.41 17.95
N VAL A 95 2.95 -0.45 17.05
CA VAL A 95 3.51 -0.48 15.68
C VAL A 95 5.01 -0.21 15.68
N ALA A 96 5.51 0.67 16.55
CA ALA A 96 6.95 0.92 16.64
C ALA A 96 7.75 -0.34 17.02
N GLU A 97 7.13 -1.26 17.77
CA GLU A 97 7.69 -2.57 18.15
C GLU A 97 7.43 -3.67 17.11
N ALA A 98 6.70 -3.39 16.02
CA ALA A 98 6.43 -4.37 14.98
C ALA A 98 7.66 -4.56 14.09
N GLU A 99 8.35 -5.69 14.25
CA GLU A 99 9.57 -5.97 13.49
C GLU A 99 9.31 -6.51 12.09
N THR A 100 8.17 -7.19 11.86
CA THR A 100 7.86 -7.88 10.60
C THR A 100 6.49 -7.52 10.03
N PRO A 101 6.29 -7.68 8.70
CA PRO A 101 5.00 -7.42 8.07
C PRO A 101 3.88 -8.31 8.62
N ARG A 102 4.17 -9.56 9.00
CA ARG A 102 3.19 -10.43 9.66
C ARG A 102 2.67 -9.83 10.96
N MET A 103 3.55 -9.27 11.79
CA MET A 103 3.16 -8.65 13.06
C MET A 103 2.24 -7.45 12.82
N LEU A 104 2.64 -6.54 11.93
CA LEU A 104 1.85 -5.35 11.61
C LEU A 104 0.48 -5.70 11.02
N LEU A 105 0.43 -6.66 10.10
CA LEU A 105 -0.83 -7.14 9.53
C LEU A 105 -1.71 -7.79 10.59
N GLN A 106 -1.14 -8.59 11.51
CA GLN A 106 -1.91 -9.18 12.61
C GLN A 106 -2.48 -8.10 13.55
N MET A 107 -1.72 -7.06 13.87
CA MET A 107 -2.21 -5.92 14.65
C MET A 107 -3.41 -5.28 13.94
N ALA A 108 -3.30 -5.04 12.63
CA ALA A 108 -4.40 -4.48 11.84
C ALA A 108 -5.65 -5.37 11.81
N ALA A 109 -5.47 -6.70 11.84
CA ALA A 109 -6.57 -7.68 11.90
C ALA A 109 -7.44 -7.49 13.16
N THR A 110 -6.77 -7.21 14.27
CA THR A 110 -7.37 -7.15 15.61
C THR A 110 -7.71 -5.73 16.05
N ALA A 111 -7.34 -4.73 15.24
CA ALA A 111 -7.52 -3.33 15.56
C ALA A 111 -9.02 -2.95 15.64
N PRO A 112 -9.43 -2.17 16.65
CA PRO A 112 -10.79 -1.68 16.75
C PRO A 112 -11.09 -0.68 15.61
N ARG A 113 -12.36 -0.61 15.19
CA ARG A 113 -12.79 0.39 14.19
C ARG A 113 -12.82 1.79 14.79
N ALA A 114 -12.29 2.78 14.06
CA ALA A 114 -12.17 4.18 14.45
C ALA A 114 -13.52 4.89 14.73
N GLY A 115 -14.65 4.28 14.34
CA GLY A 115 -16.00 4.80 14.59
C GLY A 115 -16.71 4.26 15.84
N ALA A 116 -16.04 3.46 16.69
CA ALA A 116 -16.67 2.86 17.87
C ALA A 116 -16.75 3.79 19.11
N VAL A 117 -16.19 5.00 19.04
CA VAL A 117 -16.32 6.00 20.11
C VAL A 117 -17.43 6.97 19.72
N ARG A 118 -18.59 6.82 20.38
CA ARG A 118 -19.67 7.81 20.40
C ARG A 118 -19.58 8.63 21.67
#